data_AF-A0A3N6EZ77-F1
#
_entry.id   AF-A0A3N6EZ77-F1
#
_cell.length_a   1.000
_cell.length_b   1.000
_cell.length_c   1.000
_cell.angle_alpha   90.00
_cell.angle_beta   90.00
_cell.angle_gamma   90.00
#
_symmetry.space_group_name_H-M   'P 1'
#
loop_
_entity.id
_entity.type
_entity.pdbx_description
1 polymer ?
#
loop_
_entity_poly.entity_id
_entity_poly.type
_entity_poly.pdbx_seq_one_letter_code
_entity_poly.pdbx_strand_id
1 'polypeptide(L)'
;MYARIAGIAPGGPGFKHLVVRPRPGGGVNEAQARFDSPYGPVSTGWSTASGTFRLEVSLPVNTTAEVWIPASAASQVAHGSARFLRLEDGCAVFAVGSGTHRFSA
;
A
#
# COMPACT_ATOMS: atom_id res chain seq x y z
N MET A 1 -4.73 6.55 -16.77
CA MET A 1 -5.46 7.38 -15.79
C MET A 1 -5.76 6.55 -14.54
N TYR A 2 -4.74 6.18 -13.73
CA TYR A 2 -4.91 5.28 -12.57
C TYR A 2 -4.06 5.61 -11.32
N ALA A 3 -3.15 6.60 -11.39
CA ALA A 3 -2.19 6.85 -10.32
C ALA A 3 -2.78 7.51 -9.06
N ARG A 4 -3.88 8.27 -9.19
CA ARG A 4 -4.33 9.18 -8.12
C ARG A 4 -5.26 8.56 -7.08
N ILE A 5 -5.95 7.47 -7.39
CA ILE A 5 -6.97 6.89 -6.49
C ILE A 5 -6.43 5.65 -5.77
N ALA A 6 -5.62 4.85 -6.43
CA ALA A 6 -4.97 3.71 -5.78
C ALA A 6 -3.63 4.05 -5.10
N GLY A 7 -3.13 5.27 -5.30
CA GLY A 7 -1.94 5.77 -4.61
C GLY A 7 -0.63 5.12 -5.04
N ILE A 8 -0.57 4.47 -6.21
CA ILE A 8 0.67 3.89 -6.75
C ILE A 8 1.49 5.01 -7.41
N ALA A 9 2.64 5.34 -6.81
CA ALA A 9 3.65 6.20 -7.40
C ALA A 9 4.98 5.44 -7.56
N PRO A 10 5.73 5.63 -8.65
CA PRO A 10 7.07 5.07 -8.76
C PRO A 10 7.99 5.79 -7.76
N GLY A 11 8.56 5.03 -6.81
CA GLY A 11 9.53 5.52 -5.82
C GLY A 11 10.95 5.66 -6.38
N GLY A 12 11.19 5.23 -7.62
CA GLY A 12 12.49 5.34 -8.30
C GLY A 12 12.44 4.89 -9.77
N PRO A 13 13.53 5.10 -10.53
CA PRO A 13 13.61 4.67 -11.92
C PRO A 13 13.51 3.15 -12.04
N GLY A 14 12.71 2.68 -13.01
CA GLY A 14 12.58 1.27 -13.33
C GLY A 14 11.57 0.48 -12.50
N PHE A 15 10.66 1.10 -11.72
CA PHE A 15 9.62 0.40 -10.95
C PHE A 15 10.13 -0.63 -9.93
N LYS A 16 11.40 -0.54 -9.49
CA LYS A 16 11.94 -1.39 -8.41
C LYS A 16 11.36 -1.06 -7.04
N HIS A 17 11.02 0.22 -6.84
CA HIS A 17 10.38 0.74 -5.64
C HIS A 17 9.03 1.33 -6.01
N LEU A 18 7.97 0.85 -5.37
CA LEU A 18 6.63 1.40 -5.50
C LEU A 18 6.23 2.07 -4.20
N VAL A 19 5.52 3.19 -4.29
CA VAL A 19 4.89 3.84 -3.14
C VAL A 19 3.40 3.62 -3.28
N VAL A 20 2.78 3.03 -2.26
CA VAL A 20 1.34 2.78 -2.15
C VAL A 20 0.81 3.67 -1.04
N ARG A 21 0.28 4.84 -1.41
CA ARG A 21 -0.29 5.81 -0.48
C ARG A 21 -1.81 5.94 -0.67
N PRO A 22 -2.61 5.02 -0.10
CA PRO A 22 -4.06 5.16 -0.07
C PRO A 22 -4.44 6.45 0.66
N ARG A 23 -5.42 7.16 0.12
CA ARG A 23 -6.01 8.35 0.75
C ARG A 23 -7.51 8.11 0.93
N PRO A 24 -7.93 7.35 1.95
CA PRO A 24 -9.35 7.22 2.27
C PRO A 24 -9.91 8.60 2.62
N GLY A 25 -11.01 8.99 1.98
CA GLY A 25 -11.58 10.32 2.09
C GLY A 25 -12.32 10.75 0.83
N GLY A 26 -13.09 11.85 0.92
CA GLY A 26 -13.82 12.40 -0.23
C GLY A 26 -14.90 11.49 -0.84
N GLY A 27 -15.43 10.53 -0.06
CA GLY A 27 -16.44 9.56 -0.51
C GLY A 27 -15.87 8.28 -1.12
N VAL A 28 -14.54 8.15 -1.21
CA VAL A 28 -13.88 6.92 -1.69
C VAL A 28 -13.55 6.03 -0.49
N ASN A 29 -14.31 4.95 -0.34
CA ASN A 29 -14.11 3.95 0.70
C ASN A 29 -13.31 2.74 0.23
N GLU A 30 -13.19 2.54 -1.08
CA GLU A 30 -12.42 1.45 -1.67
C GLU A 30 -11.68 1.93 -2.92
N ALA A 31 -10.49 1.40 -3.15
CA ALA A 31 -9.81 1.55 -4.42
C ALA A 31 -8.94 0.33 -4.72
N GLN A 32 -8.90 -0.02 -6.00
CA GLN A 32 -8.04 -1.07 -6.51
C GLN A 32 -7.20 -0.50 -7.65
N ALA A 33 -5.93 -0.86 -7.68
CA ALA A 33 -5.10 -0.72 -8.85
C ALA A 33 -4.38 -2.00 -9.16
N ARG A 34 -4.20 -2.17 -10.45
CA ARG A 34 -3.33 -3.16 -11.04
C ARG A 34 -2.40 -2.42 -11.98
N PHE A 35 -1.13 -2.72 -11.89
CA PHE A 35 -0.10 -2.16 -12.73
C PHE A 35 0.80 -3.29 -13.22
N ASP A 36 0.83 -3.49 -14.53
CA ASP A 36 1.74 -4.44 -15.14
C ASP A 36 3.13 -3.78 -15.26
N SER A 37 4.02 -4.16 -14.34
CA SER A 37 5.41 -3.72 -14.36
C SER A 37 6.27 -4.65 -15.22
N PRO A 38 7.47 -4.22 -15.65
CA PRO A 38 8.40 -5.09 -16.37
C PRO A 38 8.83 -6.34 -15.58
N TYR A 39 8.72 -6.30 -14.24
CA TYR A 39 9.05 -7.40 -13.35
C TYR A 39 7.88 -8.35 -13.09
N GLY A 40 6.66 -7.99 -13.53
CA GLY A 40 5.44 -8.74 -13.33
C GLY A 40 4.25 -7.87 -12.90
N PRO A 41 3.06 -8.46 -12.75
CA PRO A 41 1.87 -7.75 -12.34
C PRO A 41 1.97 -7.34 -10.86
N VAL A 42 1.81 -6.05 -10.61
CA VAL A 42 1.59 -5.48 -9.28
C VAL A 42 0.09 -5.28 -9.10
N SER A 43 -0.45 -5.71 -7.97
CA SER A 43 -1.83 -5.40 -7.60
C SER A 43 -1.88 -4.82 -6.20
N THR A 44 -2.66 -3.78 -6.01
CA THR A 44 -2.89 -3.14 -4.71
C THR A 44 -4.38 -2.84 -4.58
N GLY A 45 -5.01 -3.29 -3.51
CA GLY A 45 -6.41 -3.03 -3.23
C GLY A 45 -6.58 -2.61 -1.79
N TRP A 46 -7.30 -1.52 -1.54
CA TRP A 46 -7.75 -1.17 -0.21
C TRP A 46 -9.24 -0.94 -0.16
N SER A 47 -9.80 -1.22 1.01
CA SER A 47 -11.18 -0.94 1.34
C SER A 47 -11.30 -0.54 2.81
N THR A 48 -12.23 0.35 3.07
CA THR A 48 -12.52 0.92 4.38
C THR A 48 -13.99 0.66 4.62
N ALA A 49 -14.30 -0.28 5.50
CA ALA A 49 -15.67 -0.67 5.81
C ALA A 49 -15.86 -0.64 7.31
N SER A 50 -16.96 -0.01 7.77
CA SER A 50 -17.35 0.01 9.18
C SER A 50 -16.24 0.48 10.14
N GLY A 51 -15.38 1.42 9.71
CA GLY A 51 -14.26 1.93 10.50
C GLY A 51 -13.00 1.07 10.50
N THR A 52 -12.99 -0.06 9.77
CA THR A 52 -11.80 -0.89 9.57
C THR A 52 -11.22 -0.66 8.18
N PHE A 53 -9.94 -0.31 8.13
CA PHE A 53 -9.17 -0.17 6.89
C PHE A 53 -8.47 -1.50 6.58
N ARG A 54 -8.61 -2.01 5.36
CA ARG A 54 -7.94 -3.22 4.89
C ARG A 54 -7.22 -2.90 3.60
N LEU A 55 -5.95 -3.30 3.51
CA LEU A 55 -5.16 -3.16 2.30
C LEU A 55 -4.43 -4.46 1.98
N GLU A 56 -4.47 -4.84 0.71
CA GLU A 56 -3.80 -5.98 0.13
C GLU A 56 -2.87 -5.51 -0.98
N VAL A 57 -1.63 -5.98 -0.95
CA VAL A 57 -0.58 -5.62 -1.90
C VAL A 57 0.12 -6.89 -2.36
N SER A 58 0.12 -7.13 -3.66
CA SER A 58 0.83 -8.22 -4.31
C SER A 58 1.92 -7.65 -5.20
N LEU A 59 3.16 -7.99 -4.86
CA LEU A 59 4.35 -7.54 -5.55
C LEU A 59 5.07 -8.71 -6.21
N PRO A 60 5.52 -8.57 -7.46
CA PRO A 60 6.31 -9.59 -8.12
C PRO A 60 7.69 -9.72 -7.47
N VAL A 61 8.40 -10.80 -7.82
CA VAL A 61 9.77 -11.05 -7.36
C VAL A 61 10.72 -9.88 -7.69
N ASN A 62 11.74 -9.66 -6.86
CA ASN A 62 12.70 -8.55 -7.00
C ASN A 62 12.11 -7.13 -6.95
N THR A 63 10.91 -6.97 -6.40
CA THR A 63 10.26 -5.66 -6.23
C THR A 63 10.00 -5.38 -4.75
N THR A 64 10.01 -4.10 -4.39
CA THR A 64 9.64 -3.65 -3.04
C THR A 64 8.62 -2.52 -3.11
N ALA A 65 7.80 -2.38 -2.07
CA ALA A 65 6.89 -1.25 -1.95
C ALA A 65 6.86 -0.64 -0.55
N GLU A 66 6.59 0.65 -0.52
CA GLU A 66 6.33 1.44 0.67
C GLU A 66 4.83 1.66 0.80
N VAL A 67 4.23 1.10 1.83
CA VAL A 67 2.80 1.13 2.10
C VAL A 67 2.51 2.13 3.21
N TRP A 68 1.66 3.11 2.93
CA TRP A 68 1.25 4.12 3.89
C TRP A 68 -0.16 3.79 4.39
N ILE A 69 -0.29 3.40 5.65
CA ILE A 69 -1.58 3.07 6.26
C ILE A 69 -2.03 4.27 7.10
N PRO A 70 -3.22 4.85 6.87
CA PRO A 70 -3.75 5.91 7.73
C PRO A 70 -4.17 5.29 9.07
N ALA A 71 -3.31 5.42 10.07
CA ALA A 71 -3.50 4.89 11.41
C ALA A 71 -2.77 5.76 12.42
N SER A 72 -3.41 6.02 13.56
CA SER A 72 -2.84 6.85 14.64
C SER A 72 -1.61 6.21 15.29
N ALA A 73 -1.49 4.88 15.24
CA ALA A 73 -0.33 4.15 15.72
C ALA A 73 -0.04 2.90 14.89
N ALA A 74 1.24 2.58 14.70
CA ALA A 74 1.67 1.37 14.00
C ALA A 74 1.22 0.08 14.71
N SER A 75 1.08 0.11 16.03
CA SER A 75 0.56 -1.00 16.84
C SER A 75 -0.92 -1.32 16.60
N GLN A 76 -1.68 -0.39 16.02
CA GLN A 76 -3.06 -0.63 15.61
C GLN A 76 -3.15 -1.30 14.23
N VAL A 77 -2.05 -1.30 13.47
CA VAL A 77 -2.00 -1.92 12.16
C VAL A 77 -1.52 -3.35 12.32
N ALA A 78 -2.37 -4.32 12.01
CA ALA A 78 -1.94 -5.68 11.81
C ALA A 78 -1.16 -5.74 10.49
N HIS A 79 0.16 -5.80 10.62
CA HIS A 79 1.09 -5.95 9.52
C HIS A 79 1.73 -7.34 9.66
N GLY A 80 1.66 -8.18 8.63
CA GLY A 80 2.24 -9.53 8.67
C GLY A 80 3.77 -9.50 8.67
N SER A 81 4.39 -9.99 7.60
CA SER A 81 5.84 -9.93 7.39
C SER A 81 6.36 -8.54 6.98
N ALA A 82 5.52 -7.51 7.01
CA ALA A 82 5.91 -6.17 6.62
C ALA A 82 6.74 -5.49 7.71
N ARG A 83 7.74 -4.72 7.29
CA ARG A 83 8.65 -4.00 8.19
C ARG A 83 8.13 -2.59 8.42
N PHE A 84 7.81 -2.24 9.66
CA PHE A 84 7.54 -0.85 10.02
C PHE A 84 8.79 0.02 9.80
N LEU A 85 8.60 1.15 9.11
CA LEU A 85 9.65 2.14 8.89
C LEU A 85 9.49 3.33 9.84
N ARG A 86 8.36 4.02 9.75
CA ARG A 86 8.10 5.26 10.51
C ARG A 86 6.61 5.62 10.53
N LEU A 87 6.22 6.46 11.49
CA LEU A 87 4.91 7.11 11.51
C LEU A 87 5.10 8.55 11.03
N GLU A 88 4.42 8.95 9.97
CA GLU A 88 4.54 10.27 9.36
C GLU A 88 3.17 10.74 8.89
N ASP A 89 2.81 12.01 9.13
CA ASP A 89 1.55 12.60 8.63
C ASP A 89 0.27 11.86 9.12
N GLY A 90 0.33 11.26 10.32
CA GLY A 90 -0.76 10.41 10.84
C GLY A 90 -0.94 9.08 10.09
N CYS A 91 0.08 8.67 9.33
CA CYS A 91 0.13 7.44 8.57
C CYS A 91 1.31 6.57 9.02
N ALA A 92 1.08 5.29 9.25
CA ALA A 92 2.12 4.30 9.50
C ALA A 92 2.70 3.78 8.18
N VAL A 93 4.00 3.98 7.98
CA VAL A 93 4.73 3.60 6.77
C VAL A 93 5.40 2.25 6.98
N PHE A 94 5.12 1.30 6.09
CA PHE A 94 5.66 -0.04 6.10
C PHE A 94 6.39 -0.35 4.80
N ALA A 95 7.56 -1.00 4.88
CA ALA A 95 8.24 -1.59 3.74
C ALA A 95 7.82 -3.05 3.59
N VAL A 96 7.47 -3.42 2.36
CA VAL A 96 7.19 -4.79 1.95
C VAL A 96 8.06 -5.19 0.76
N GLY A 97 8.44 -6.46 0.73
CA GLY A 97 9.16 -7.06 -0.38
C GLY A 97 8.22 -7.72 -1.38
N SER A 98 8.77 -8.63 -2.18
CA SER A 98 8.00 -9.47 -3.08
C SER A 98 7.09 -10.43 -2.32
N GLY A 99 5.91 -10.69 -2.86
CA GLY A 99 4.90 -11.55 -2.26
C GLY A 99 3.58 -10.82 -2.06
N THR A 100 2.64 -11.51 -1.41
CA THR A 100 1.34 -10.94 -1.04
C THR A 100 1.37 -10.54 0.42
N HIS A 101 1.07 -9.27 0.68
CA HIS A 101 1.04 -8.68 2.00
C HIS A 101 -0.35 -8.10 2.27
N ARG A 102 -0.83 -8.33 3.48
CA ARG A 102 -2.13 -7.84 3.93
C ARG A 102 -1.96 -7.03 5.20
N PHE A 103 -2.69 -5.92 5.23
CA PHE A 103 -2.73 -4.96 6.31
C PHE A 103 -4.16 -4.75 6.75
N SER A 104 -4.37 -4.61 8.05
CA SER A 104 -5.65 -4.15 8.61
C SER A 104 -5.43 -3.17 9.75
N ALA A 105 -6.18 -2.08 9.78
CA ALA A 105 -6.15 -1.05 10.81
C ALA A 105 -7.57 -0.67 11.25
#